data_AF-A0A511M709-F1
#
_entry.id   AF-A0A511M709-F1
#
_cell.length_a   1.000
_cell.length_b   1.000
_cell.length_c   1.000
_cell.angle_alpha   90.00
_cell.angle_beta   90.00
_cell.angle_gamma   90.00
#
_symmetry.space_group_name_H-M   'P 1'
#
loop_
_entity.id
_entity.type
_entity.pdbx_description
1 polymer ?
#
loop_
_entity_poly.entity_id
_entity_poly.type
_entity_poly.pdbx_seq_one_letter_code
_entity_poly.pdbx_strand_id
1 'polypeptide(L)'
;MMDATGESSKRGPSVPSSDSDWNRTVRGETEIERLDRNWSNLIQELRVVQTGVQFLISALLIVPFQPAFATLSHGLRVLYLMTLLAAIGATVFLVAPVSWHRILFRRHRLGNVVAAAHRCAMAGVGLLGVALIGATVLVVTMVTGTADGVVAGVVVAALFLVAWLIAPLCWRRTSRPDDEAG
;
A
#
# COMPACT_ATOMS: atom_id res chain seq x y z
N MET A 1 -18.45 46.71 51.45
CA MET A 1 -17.03 46.41 51.24
C MET A 1 -16.89 44.91 51.21
N MET A 2 -16.63 44.34 50.01
CA MET A 2 -16.04 43.01 49.73
C MET A 2 -16.76 41.75 50.29
N ASP A 3 -16.83 40.60 49.65
CA ASP A 3 -16.37 40.15 48.34
C ASP A 3 -17.07 38.84 47.97
N ALA A 4 -17.05 38.55 46.67
CA ALA A 4 -16.85 37.24 46.05
C ALA A 4 -17.77 36.04 46.36
N THR A 5 -18.72 35.82 45.44
CA THR A 5 -18.79 34.61 44.58
C THR A 5 -18.07 33.35 45.07
N GLY A 6 -18.83 32.41 45.61
CA GLY A 6 -18.43 31.01 45.78
C GLY A 6 -19.19 30.08 44.84
N GLU A 7 -19.18 30.36 43.52
CA GLU A 7 -19.56 29.35 42.53
C GLU A 7 -18.54 28.22 42.60
N SER A 8 -18.91 27.12 43.25
CA SER A 8 -18.23 25.84 43.12
C SER A 8 -18.50 25.30 41.71
N SER A 9 -17.81 25.88 40.73
CA SER A 9 -17.65 25.30 39.40
C SER A 9 -16.86 24.02 39.58
N LYS A 10 -17.58 22.92 39.83
CA LYS A 10 -17.06 21.56 39.64
C LYS A 10 -16.52 21.48 38.22
N ARG A 11 -15.21 21.69 38.07
CA ARG A 11 -14.51 21.42 36.82
C ARG A 11 -14.75 19.94 36.54
N GLY A 12 -15.62 19.66 35.57
CA GLY A 12 -15.69 18.33 34.97
C GLY A 12 -14.30 17.94 34.48
N PRO A 13 -14.01 16.63 34.36
CA PRO A 13 -12.70 16.14 33.96
C PRO A 13 -12.26 16.90 32.71
N SER A 14 -11.11 17.58 32.80
CA SER A 14 -10.53 18.32 31.68
C SER A 14 -10.32 17.34 30.54
N VAL A 15 -11.15 17.42 29.50
CA VAL A 15 -10.97 16.66 28.27
C VAL A 15 -9.60 17.06 27.73
N PRO A 16 -8.61 16.14 27.67
CA PRO A 16 -7.27 16.46 27.17
C PRO A 16 -7.42 16.89 25.72
N SER A 17 -6.96 18.09 25.37
CA SER A 17 -7.14 18.69 24.04
C SER A 17 -6.17 18.13 22.98
N SER A 18 -5.66 16.92 23.17
CA SER A 18 -4.95 16.15 22.14
C SER A 18 -5.09 14.64 22.39
N ASP A 19 -5.31 13.88 21.32
CA ASP A 19 -5.34 12.40 21.34
C ASP A 19 -4.06 11.78 21.97
N SER A 20 -2.95 12.51 21.95
CA SER A 20 -1.68 12.09 22.53
C SER A 20 -1.67 12.11 24.05
N ASP A 21 -2.26 13.13 24.69
CA ASP A 21 -2.27 13.23 26.15
C ASP A 21 -3.31 12.31 26.78
N TRP A 22 -4.44 12.06 26.13
CA TRP A 22 -5.44 11.10 26.62
C TRP A 22 -4.90 9.66 26.61
N ASN A 23 -4.23 9.23 25.54
CA ASN A 23 -3.66 7.88 25.43
C ASN A 23 -2.48 7.63 26.39
N ARG A 24 -1.60 8.62 26.60
CA ARG A 24 -0.52 8.51 27.59
C ARG A 24 -1.09 8.29 28.99
N THR A 25 -2.19 8.96 29.30
CA THR A 25 -2.85 8.91 30.61
C THR A 25 -3.66 7.62 30.83
N VAL A 26 -4.22 7.02 29.77
CA VAL A 26 -5.06 5.80 29.87
C VAL A 26 -4.28 4.50 29.65
N ARG A 27 -3.23 4.48 28.81
CA ARG A 27 -2.50 3.25 28.43
C ARG A 27 -1.02 3.19 28.80
N GLY A 28 -0.36 4.32 29.09
CA GLY A 28 1.07 4.34 29.46
C GLY A 28 2.05 3.91 28.35
N GLU A 29 1.60 3.88 27.08
CA GLU A 29 2.36 3.37 25.93
C GLU A 29 3.36 4.42 25.39
N THR A 30 4.61 4.03 25.14
CA THR A 30 5.64 4.93 24.61
C THR A 30 5.47 5.15 23.10
N GLU A 31 5.94 6.30 22.56
CA GLU A 31 5.85 6.62 21.12
C GLU A 31 6.50 5.52 20.22
N ILE A 32 7.55 4.88 20.72
CA ILE A 32 8.24 3.78 20.05
C ILE A 32 7.34 2.54 19.95
N GLU A 33 6.62 2.21 21.02
CA GLU A 33 5.73 1.05 21.10
C GLU A 33 4.49 1.23 20.21
N ARG A 34 4.00 2.48 20.09
CA ARG A 34 2.97 2.83 19.11
C ARG A 34 3.42 2.65 17.66
N LEU A 35 4.63 3.10 17.32
CA LEU A 35 5.22 2.94 15.97
C LEU A 35 5.40 1.46 15.63
N ASP A 36 5.83 0.64 16.59
CA ASP A 36 6.00 -0.81 16.41
C ASP A 36 4.65 -1.51 16.14
N ARG A 37 3.60 -1.17 16.90
CA ARG A 37 2.25 -1.70 16.66
C ARG A 37 1.70 -1.29 15.28
N ASN A 38 1.81 -0.01 14.93
CA ASN A 38 1.35 0.48 13.63
C ASN A 38 2.11 -0.18 12.47
N TRP A 39 3.41 -0.42 12.65
CA TRP A 39 4.23 -1.14 11.68
C TRP A 39 3.82 -2.61 11.53
N SER A 40 3.55 -3.29 12.65
CA SER A 40 3.03 -4.68 12.65
C SER A 40 1.72 -4.78 11.88
N ASN A 41 0.79 -3.84 12.11
CA ASN A 41 -0.47 -3.75 11.36
C ASN A 41 -0.22 -3.54 9.86
N LEU A 42 0.69 -2.63 9.49
CA LEU A 42 1.04 -2.39 8.09
C LEU A 42 1.64 -3.62 7.42
N ILE A 43 2.52 -4.37 8.09
CA ILE A 43 3.06 -5.64 7.58
C ILE A 43 1.95 -6.67 7.39
N GLN A 44 0.98 -6.73 8.31
CA GLN A 44 -0.16 -7.63 8.20
C GLN A 44 -1.04 -7.29 6.99
N GLU A 45 -1.32 -6.01 6.77
CA GLU A 45 -2.03 -5.54 5.57
C GLU A 45 -1.26 -5.84 4.29
N LEU A 46 0.06 -5.60 4.28
CA LEU A 46 0.94 -5.94 3.16
C LEU A 46 0.97 -7.43 2.86
N ARG A 47 0.81 -8.29 3.88
CA ARG A 47 0.75 -9.74 3.70
C ARG A 47 -0.47 -10.17 2.87
N VAL A 48 -1.60 -9.46 2.98
CA VAL A 48 -2.79 -9.71 2.16
C VAL A 48 -2.49 -9.45 0.67
N VAL A 49 -1.72 -8.41 0.37
CA VAL A 49 -1.29 -8.12 -1.00
C VAL A 49 -0.27 -9.16 -1.47
N GLN A 50 0.66 -9.55 -0.59
CA GLN A 50 1.72 -10.52 -0.90
C GLN A 50 1.16 -11.87 -1.36
N THR A 51 0.10 -12.38 -0.74
CA THR A 51 -0.54 -13.64 -1.17
C THR A 51 -1.14 -13.53 -2.56
N GLY A 52 -1.74 -12.38 -2.91
CA GLY A 52 -2.23 -12.09 -4.25
C GLY A 52 -1.13 -12.12 -5.31
N VAL A 53 0.04 -11.50 -5.03
CA VAL A 53 1.19 -11.53 -5.95
C VAL A 53 1.72 -12.95 -6.14
N GLN A 54 1.76 -13.74 -5.08
CA GLN A 54 2.22 -15.13 -5.15
C GLN A 54 1.31 -15.99 -6.03
N PHE A 55 -0.01 -15.80 -5.92
CA PHE A 55 -0.98 -16.47 -6.79
C PHE A 55 -0.76 -16.08 -8.26
N LEU A 56 -0.57 -14.79 -8.54
CA LEU A 56 -0.28 -14.30 -9.89
C LEU A 56 0.99 -14.92 -10.48
N ILE A 57 2.09 -14.95 -9.72
CA ILE A 57 3.37 -15.56 -10.17
C ILE A 57 3.17 -17.05 -10.44
N SER A 58 2.49 -17.76 -9.54
CA SER A 58 2.24 -19.20 -9.70
C SER A 58 1.41 -19.49 -10.95
N ALA A 59 0.37 -18.68 -11.19
CA ALA A 59 -0.44 -18.75 -12.39
C ALA A 59 0.38 -18.42 -13.66
N LEU A 60 1.29 -17.46 -13.62
CA LEU A 60 2.18 -17.17 -14.76
C LEU A 60 3.16 -18.33 -15.02
N LEU A 61 3.75 -18.91 -13.98
CA LEU A 61 4.73 -19.99 -14.12
C LEU A 61 4.16 -21.27 -14.73
N ILE A 62 2.84 -21.51 -14.64
CA ILE A 62 2.22 -22.69 -15.25
C ILE A 62 2.02 -22.54 -16.77
N VAL A 63 1.89 -21.31 -17.26
CA VAL A 63 1.62 -20.97 -18.67
C VAL A 63 2.61 -21.60 -19.65
N PRO A 64 3.95 -21.55 -19.47
CA PRO A 64 4.91 -22.10 -20.43
C PRO A 64 4.86 -23.61 -20.57
N PHE A 65 4.25 -24.32 -19.61
CA PHE A 65 4.06 -25.77 -19.67
C PHE A 65 2.77 -26.17 -20.39
N GLN A 66 1.91 -25.21 -20.73
CA GLN A 66 0.69 -25.49 -21.47
C GLN A 66 0.99 -25.69 -22.96
N PRO A 67 0.35 -26.67 -23.64
CA PRO A 67 0.55 -26.91 -25.08
C PRO A 67 0.29 -25.65 -25.93
N ALA A 68 -0.67 -24.82 -25.52
CA ALA A 68 -1.03 -23.57 -26.19
C ALA A 68 0.08 -22.49 -26.12
N PHE A 69 1.09 -22.63 -25.26
CA PHE A 69 2.20 -21.68 -25.20
C PHE A 69 3.07 -21.71 -26.46
N ALA A 70 3.24 -22.90 -27.05
CA ALA A 70 4.04 -23.08 -28.26
C ALA A 70 3.42 -22.38 -29.49
N THR A 71 2.12 -22.13 -29.48
CA THR A 71 1.41 -21.44 -30.57
C THR A 71 1.35 -19.93 -30.38
N LEU A 72 1.83 -19.40 -29.25
CA LEU A 72 1.89 -17.95 -29.02
C LEU A 72 2.83 -17.25 -29.99
N SER A 73 2.39 -16.08 -30.47
CA SER A 73 3.23 -15.16 -31.24
C SER A 73 4.43 -14.69 -30.41
N HIS A 74 5.51 -14.28 -31.10
CA HIS A 74 6.71 -13.78 -30.43
C HIS A 74 6.41 -12.59 -29.50
N GLY A 75 5.52 -11.69 -29.92
CA GLY A 75 5.10 -10.54 -29.12
C GLY A 75 4.43 -10.94 -27.80
N LEU A 76 3.55 -11.95 -27.82
CA LEU A 76 2.89 -12.44 -26.60
C LEU A 76 3.87 -13.14 -25.64
N ARG A 77 4.90 -13.81 -26.16
CA ARG A 77 5.95 -14.40 -25.33
C ARG A 77 6.81 -13.34 -24.64
N VAL A 78 7.13 -12.24 -25.33
CA VAL A 78 7.84 -11.11 -24.73
C VAL A 78 6.97 -10.44 -23.67
N LEU A 79 5.68 -10.20 -23.96
CA LEU A 79 4.74 -9.66 -22.98
C LEU A 79 4.62 -10.55 -21.74
N TYR A 80 4.54 -11.87 -21.93
CA TYR A 80 4.56 -12.86 -20.85
C TYR A 80 5.80 -12.70 -19.96
N LEU A 81 7.00 -12.67 -20.55
CA LEU A 81 8.25 -12.55 -19.79
C LEU A 81 8.33 -11.23 -19.03
N MET A 82 7.95 -10.10 -19.66
CA MET A 82 7.91 -8.80 -19.00
C MET A 82 6.92 -8.78 -17.84
N THR A 83 5.75 -9.41 -18.00
CA THR A 83 4.72 -9.54 -16.97
C THR A 83 5.22 -10.37 -15.78
N LEU A 84 5.87 -11.51 -16.06
CA LEU A 84 6.45 -12.37 -15.04
C LEU A 84 7.57 -11.67 -14.26
N LEU A 85 8.48 -10.99 -14.96
CA LEU A 85 9.56 -10.23 -14.33
C LEU A 85 9.02 -9.07 -13.49
N ALA A 86 7.97 -8.39 -13.96
CA ALA A 86 7.29 -7.35 -13.17
C ALA A 86 6.68 -7.93 -11.89
N ALA A 87 6.02 -9.09 -11.96
CA ALA A 87 5.46 -9.76 -10.78
C ALA A 87 6.53 -10.18 -9.77
N ILE A 88 7.64 -10.77 -10.25
CA ILE A 88 8.78 -11.15 -9.39
C ILE A 88 9.41 -9.90 -8.76
N GLY A 89 9.61 -8.84 -9.55
CA GLY A 89 10.11 -7.56 -9.06
C GLY A 89 9.20 -6.97 -7.98
N ALA A 90 7.88 -6.98 -8.20
CA ALA A 90 6.90 -6.55 -7.21
C ALA A 90 7.08 -7.29 -5.88
N THR A 91 7.23 -8.62 -5.90
CA THR A 91 7.49 -9.43 -4.71
C THR A 91 8.77 -9.00 -3.99
N VAL A 92 9.89 -8.83 -4.72
CA VAL A 92 11.16 -8.41 -4.12
C VAL A 92 11.03 -7.05 -3.41
N PHE A 93 10.38 -6.09 -4.07
CA PHE A 93 10.16 -4.76 -3.50
C PHE A 93 9.16 -4.74 -2.33
N LEU A 94 8.11 -5.57 -2.37
CA LEU A 94 7.12 -5.71 -1.30
C LEU A 94 7.67 -6.45 -0.07
N VAL A 95 8.64 -7.34 -0.23
CA VAL A 95 9.31 -8.04 0.88
C VAL A 95 10.38 -7.15 1.55
N ALA A 96 10.91 -6.15 0.85
CA ALA A 96 11.96 -5.27 1.36
C ALA A 96 11.68 -4.63 2.74
N PRO A 97 10.46 -4.12 3.07
CA PRO A 97 10.15 -3.57 4.38
C PRO A 97 10.30 -4.57 5.53
N VAL A 98 9.95 -5.84 5.28
CA VAL A 98 10.07 -6.93 6.27
C VAL A 98 11.54 -7.16 6.64
N SER A 99 12.42 -7.16 5.63
CA SER A 99 13.87 -7.26 5.84
C SER A 99 14.42 -6.04 6.57
N TRP A 100 13.87 -4.87 6.28
CA TRP A 100 14.36 -3.61 6.81
C TRP A 100 14.11 -3.47 8.32
N HIS A 101 12.98 -3.95 8.82
CA HIS A 101 12.67 -3.99 10.25
C HIS A 101 13.80 -4.67 11.07
N ARG A 102 14.30 -5.82 10.59
CA ARG A 102 15.39 -6.56 11.26
C ARG A 102 16.73 -5.82 11.26
N ILE A 103 17.01 -5.02 10.24
CA ILE A 103 18.28 -4.32 10.07
C ILE A 103 18.28 -2.99 10.84
N LEU A 104 17.14 -2.31 10.91
CA LEU A 104 17.08 -0.94 11.41
C LEU A 104 16.99 -0.80 12.91
N PHE A 105 16.35 -1.76 13.59
CA PHE A 105 16.39 -1.86 15.05
C PHE A 105 17.82 -1.96 15.59
N ARG A 106 18.77 -2.47 14.80
CA ARG A 106 20.18 -2.52 15.18
C ARG A 106 20.96 -1.21 15.02
N ARG A 107 20.44 -0.18 14.34
CA ARG A 107 21.27 0.99 13.94
C ARG A 107 20.81 2.39 14.34
N HIS A 108 19.67 2.60 15.00
CA HIS A 108 19.29 3.89 15.64
C HIS A 108 19.38 5.16 14.75
N ARG A 109 19.48 5.04 13.42
CA ARG A 109 19.53 6.17 12.47
C ARG A 109 18.33 6.10 11.53
N LEU A 110 17.21 6.66 11.98
CA LEU A 110 15.86 6.39 11.47
C LEU A 110 15.38 7.29 10.32
N GLY A 111 15.99 8.45 10.06
CA GLY A 111 15.43 9.43 9.10
C GLY A 111 15.43 9.03 7.62
N ASN A 112 16.58 8.64 7.05
CA ASN A 112 16.71 8.41 5.60
C ASN A 112 16.07 7.11 5.10
N VAL A 113 15.64 6.30 6.05
CA VAL A 113 15.41 4.89 5.83
C VAL A 113 13.93 4.57 5.67
N VAL A 114 13.09 5.24 6.46
CA VAL A 114 11.64 5.18 6.29
C VAL A 114 11.26 5.69 4.88
N ALA A 115 11.94 6.73 4.40
CA ALA A 115 11.77 7.22 3.03
C ALA A 115 12.19 6.20 1.96
N ALA A 116 13.28 5.44 2.18
CA ALA A 116 13.71 4.39 1.28
C ALA A 116 12.72 3.21 1.26
N ALA A 117 12.25 2.77 2.44
CA ALA A 117 11.24 1.71 2.57
C ALA A 117 9.92 2.10 1.89
N HIS A 118 9.48 3.33 2.05
CA HIS A 118 8.28 3.84 1.39
C HIS A 118 8.41 3.87 -0.15
N ARG A 119 9.57 4.29 -0.68
CA ARG A 119 9.85 4.25 -2.12
C ARG A 119 9.86 2.82 -2.65
N CYS A 120 10.46 1.87 -1.92
CA CYS A 120 10.43 0.46 -2.29
C CYS A 120 9.01 -0.11 -2.31
N ALA A 121 8.20 0.18 -1.30
CA ALA A 121 6.80 -0.25 -1.26
C ALA A 121 6.00 0.32 -2.45
N MET A 122 6.14 1.62 -2.75
CA MET A 122 5.49 2.24 -3.91
C MET A 122 5.96 1.63 -5.24
N ALA A 123 7.26 1.38 -5.39
CA ALA A 123 7.81 0.72 -6.58
C ALA A 123 7.26 -0.71 -6.73
N GLY A 124 7.16 -1.47 -5.64
CA GLY A 124 6.62 -2.82 -5.62
C GLY A 124 5.15 -2.86 -6.02
N VAL A 125 4.32 -1.96 -5.51
CA VAL A 125 2.91 -1.88 -5.90
C VAL A 125 2.75 -1.40 -7.34
N GLY A 126 3.59 -0.48 -7.81
CA GLY A 126 3.60 -0.08 -9.22
C GLY A 126 3.92 -1.24 -10.16
N LEU A 127 4.94 -2.05 -9.83
CA LEU A 127 5.30 -3.26 -10.57
C LEU A 127 4.17 -4.31 -10.53
N LEU A 128 3.47 -4.44 -9.41
CA LEU A 128 2.30 -5.31 -9.31
C LEU A 128 1.19 -4.85 -10.26
N GLY A 129 0.91 -3.54 -10.32
CA GLY A 129 -0.04 -2.97 -11.28
C GLY A 129 0.31 -3.30 -12.72
N VAL A 130 1.59 -3.12 -13.10
CA VAL A 130 2.10 -3.49 -14.44
C VAL A 130 1.90 -4.99 -14.71
N ALA A 131 2.19 -5.85 -13.73
CA ALA A 131 2.01 -7.29 -13.87
C ALA A 131 0.54 -7.68 -14.03
N LEU A 132 -0.38 -7.04 -13.30
CA LEU A 132 -1.82 -7.30 -13.44
C LEU A 132 -2.33 -6.85 -14.81
N ILE A 133 -1.97 -5.65 -15.26
CA ILE A 133 -2.33 -5.14 -16.59
C ILE A 133 -1.78 -6.07 -17.68
N GLY A 134 -0.50 -6.44 -17.60
CA GLY A 134 0.16 -7.34 -18.55
C GLY A 134 -0.50 -8.72 -18.58
N ALA A 135 -0.85 -9.28 -17.43
CA ALA A 135 -1.54 -10.56 -17.33
C ALA A 135 -2.95 -10.49 -17.96
N THR A 136 -3.71 -9.41 -17.71
CA THR A 136 -5.02 -9.21 -18.34
C THR A 136 -4.91 -9.10 -19.85
N VAL A 137 -4.00 -8.25 -20.35
CA VAL A 137 -3.77 -8.10 -21.80
C VAL A 137 -3.42 -9.45 -22.41
N LEU A 138 -2.54 -10.22 -21.76
CA LEU A 138 -2.10 -11.53 -22.25
C LEU A 138 -3.26 -12.53 -22.34
N VAL A 139 -4.05 -12.66 -21.27
CA VAL A 139 -5.18 -13.61 -21.22
C VAL A 139 -6.27 -13.21 -22.21
N VAL A 140 -6.67 -11.94 -22.25
CA VAL A 140 -7.73 -11.48 -23.16
C VAL A 140 -7.27 -11.56 -24.61
N THR A 141 -6.02 -11.16 -24.91
CA THR A 141 -5.46 -11.29 -26.27
C THR A 141 -5.46 -12.74 -26.74
N MET A 142 -5.16 -13.68 -25.85
CA MET A 142 -5.14 -15.10 -26.19
C MET A 142 -6.54 -15.67 -26.47
N VAL A 143 -7.57 -15.15 -25.80
CA VAL A 143 -8.94 -15.68 -25.91
C VAL A 143 -9.74 -15.01 -27.03
N THR A 144 -9.66 -13.69 -27.16
CA THR A 144 -10.53 -12.92 -28.07
C THR A 144 -9.77 -12.10 -29.12
N GLY A 145 -8.44 -11.98 -28.99
CA GLY A 145 -7.58 -11.29 -29.95
C GLY A 145 -7.06 -9.94 -29.46
N THR A 146 -6.16 -9.34 -30.25
CA THR A 146 -5.33 -8.20 -29.79
C THR A 146 -6.13 -6.93 -29.48
N ALA A 147 -7.20 -6.64 -30.22
CA ALA A 147 -8.00 -5.43 -30.00
C ALA A 147 -8.64 -5.41 -28.61
N ASP A 148 -9.33 -6.49 -28.24
CA ASP A 148 -9.97 -6.64 -26.94
C ASP A 148 -8.93 -6.70 -25.80
N GLY A 149 -7.78 -7.31 -26.06
CA GLY A 149 -6.67 -7.35 -25.12
C GLY A 149 -6.18 -5.96 -24.74
N VAL A 150 -6.03 -5.08 -25.73
CA VAL A 150 -5.65 -3.66 -25.50
C VAL A 150 -6.74 -2.93 -24.73
N VAL A 151 -8.02 -3.10 -25.10
CA VAL A 151 -9.14 -2.45 -24.38
C VAL A 151 -9.19 -2.89 -22.92
N ALA A 152 -9.08 -4.19 -22.65
CA ALA A 152 -9.05 -4.71 -21.29
C ALA A 152 -7.84 -4.17 -20.50
N GLY A 153 -6.67 -4.11 -21.13
CA GLY A 153 -5.47 -3.51 -20.54
C GLY A 153 -5.67 -2.04 -20.17
N VAL A 154 -6.28 -1.24 -21.06
CA VAL A 154 -6.59 0.17 -20.79
C VAL A 154 -7.59 0.31 -19.64
N VAL A 155 -8.62 -0.53 -19.58
CA VAL A 155 -9.60 -0.53 -18.49
C VAL A 155 -8.94 -0.84 -17.15
N VAL A 156 -8.12 -1.91 -17.08
CA VAL A 156 -7.40 -2.27 -15.85
C VAL A 156 -6.40 -1.19 -15.46
N ALA A 157 -5.68 -0.61 -16.43
CA ALA A 157 -4.77 0.49 -16.19
C ALA A 157 -5.50 1.72 -15.64
N ALA A 158 -6.67 2.06 -16.21
CA ALA A 158 -7.50 3.16 -15.73
C ALA A 158 -8.01 2.88 -14.31
N LEU A 159 -8.47 1.66 -14.00
CA LEU A 159 -8.89 1.28 -12.65
C LEU A 159 -7.73 1.38 -11.65
N PHE A 160 -6.54 0.91 -12.03
CA PHE A 160 -5.35 1.02 -11.20
C PHE A 160 -4.95 2.48 -10.97
N LEU A 161 -4.95 3.30 -12.02
CA LEU A 161 -4.67 4.73 -11.93
C LEU A 161 -5.73 5.47 -11.11
N VAL A 162 -7.01 5.14 -11.25
CA VAL A 162 -8.09 5.69 -10.44
C VAL A 162 -7.86 5.34 -8.97
N ALA A 163 -7.67 4.06 -8.65
CA ALA A 163 -7.40 3.64 -7.28
C ALA A 163 -6.14 4.31 -6.70
N TRP A 164 -5.10 4.50 -7.51
CA TRP A 164 -3.79 4.99 -7.04
C TRP A 164 -3.59 6.51 -7.10
N LEU A 165 -4.22 7.23 -8.02
CA LEU A 165 -4.19 8.69 -8.10
C LEU A 165 -5.34 9.32 -7.33
N ILE A 166 -6.55 8.75 -7.39
CA ILE A 166 -7.73 9.35 -6.75
C ILE A 166 -7.69 9.12 -5.24
N ALA A 167 -7.22 7.97 -4.74
CA ALA A 167 -7.10 7.77 -3.29
C ALA A 167 -6.21 8.82 -2.58
N PRO A 168 -4.96 9.10 -3.01
CA PRO A 168 -4.15 10.14 -2.39
C PRO A 168 -4.67 11.56 -2.66
N LEU A 169 -5.32 11.82 -3.80
CA LEU A 169 -5.91 13.13 -4.10
C LEU A 169 -7.17 13.41 -3.25
N CYS A 170 -8.01 12.41 -3.01
CA CYS A 170 -9.18 12.51 -2.14
C CYS A 170 -8.76 12.68 -0.67
N TRP A 171 -7.71 11.99 -0.22
CA TRP A 171 -7.17 12.18 1.13
C TRP A 171 -6.58 13.58 1.33
N ARG A 172 -5.88 14.12 0.33
CA ARG A 172 -5.37 15.51 0.38
C ARG A 172 -6.47 16.57 0.43
N ARG A 173 -7.65 16.29 -0.13
CA ARG A 173 -8.79 17.22 -0.13
C ARG A 173 -9.60 17.19 1.17
N THR A 174 -9.59 16.08 1.91
CA THR A 174 -10.33 15.93 3.17
C THR A 174 -9.60 16.47 4.39
N SER A 175 -8.30 16.83 4.29
CA SER A 175 -7.55 17.50 5.36
C SER A 175 -7.69 19.04 5.37
N ARG A 176 -8.71 19.59 4.71
CA ARG A 176 -9.15 20.99 4.87
C ARG A 176 -10.68 21.00 4.97
N PRO A 177 -11.23 20.88 6.18
CA PRO A 177 -12.22 21.87 6.62
C PRO A 177 -12.12 22.22 8.13
N ASP A 178 -11.92 23.52 8.37
CA ASP A 178 -12.58 24.36 9.39
C ASP A 178 -12.19 24.27 10.88
N ASP A 179 -10.97 24.69 11.23
CA ASP A 179 -10.61 25.13 12.60
C ASP A 179 -10.91 26.64 12.85
N GLU A 180 -11.66 27.31 11.98
CA GLU A 180 -12.02 28.73 12.14
C GLU A 180 -13.52 28.99 11.91
N ALA A 181 -14.37 28.56 12.85
CA ALA A 181 -15.64 29.22 13.19
C ALA A 181 -16.34 28.48 14.34
N GLY A 182 -16.31 29.06 15.53
CA GLY A 182 -17.06 28.60 16.70
C GLY A 182 -16.69 29.39 17.94
#